data_AF-E6XGF6-F1
#
_entry.id   AF-E6XGF6-F1
#
_cell.length_a   1.000
_cell.length_b   1.000
_cell.length_c   1.000
_cell.angle_alpha   90.00
_cell.angle_beta   90.00
_cell.angle_gamma   90.00
#
_symmetry.space_group_name_H-M   'P 1'
#
loop_
_entity.id
_entity.type
_entity.pdbx_description
1 polymer ?
#
loop_
_entity_poly.entity_id
_entity_poly.type
_entity_poly.pdbx_seq_one_letter_code
_entity_poly.pdbx_strand_id
1 'polypeptide(L)'
;MSLKKFTQYKLLFLMLLSLCILLPFIPDQAYHIPGPDIAEQNFHVIEFNDQGQAHDDRQWQGLLDRILQPNNDIAPELLIFVHGWHHSANPKDENFVAFEQFYRQMAASDKQRNLLGLYIGWRGDKYDPFWLDGSDDATSQIEPIDFPTILQRKRVAKRIGQQGLSQLFDKLDGLVSNHQLLRYTVIGHSLGGSVVLHASKDRIKAAIDNGQDNPNLFLLLNPAVPAKDYQPLDKLVSLDRQKPSMVVLQSKGDFAVKEAFNYIKDGERAVGNSWAITHDIDKCSGGNCNTPIKMPSALMAHDKIPGCMMTLANSGWKIRARLQARRSVQTCPDANMQAVWVLAVSDEIVSGHNGILTADHAKALSEVMSMIDLYRNQLPKHAVESPANQDLGALTPESGAVVSAEGEIAVPEEPVVIVEPLPNEQSSDSQRQDESPITEVPPVPIIDSEPDSTSESQPEEDIKPQPETKDM
;
A
#
# COMPACT_ATOMS: atom_id res chain seq x y z
N MET A 1 51.36 -2.97 -14.64
CA MET A 1 50.46 -2.03 -13.95
C MET A 1 51.32 -1.16 -13.03
N SER A 2 51.37 0.17 -13.23
CA SER A 2 52.35 1.05 -12.55
C SER A 2 52.12 1.09 -11.03
N LEU A 3 53.20 1.02 -10.24
CA LEU A 3 53.20 1.05 -8.76
C LEU A 3 52.38 2.23 -8.22
N LYS A 4 52.36 3.37 -8.91
CA LYS A 4 51.55 4.56 -8.54
C LYS A 4 50.05 4.29 -8.58
N LYS A 5 49.56 3.55 -9.58
CA LYS A 5 48.14 3.17 -9.67
C LYS A 5 47.77 2.22 -8.53
N PHE A 6 48.64 1.28 -8.19
CA PHE A 6 48.41 0.33 -7.09
C PHE A 6 48.35 1.04 -5.72
N THR A 7 49.22 2.01 -5.47
CA THR A 7 49.18 2.83 -4.24
C THR A 7 47.94 3.72 -4.20
N GLN A 8 47.52 4.32 -5.33
CA GLN A 8 46.28 5.08 -5.42
C GLN A 8 45.05 4.21 -5.15
N TYR A 9 44.97 3.00 -5.70
CA TYR A 9 43.88 2.08 -5.40
C TYR A 9 43.87 1.65 -3.92
N LYS A 10 45.04 1.43 -3.31
CA LYS A 10 45.12 1.15 -1.87
C LYS A 10 44.68 2.33 -1.00
N LEU A 11 45.05 3.55 -1.38
CA LEU A 11 44.63 4.75 -0.65
C LEU A 11 43.13 4.99 -0.78
N LEU A 12 42.58 4.83 -1.99
CA LEU A 12 41.15 4.92 -2.26
C LEU A 12 40.37 3.83 -1.51
N PHE A 13 40.90 2.60 -1.50
CA PHE A 13 40.32 1.49 -0.76
C PHE A 13 40.36 1.72 0.75
N LEU A 14 41.49 2.22 1.30
CA LEU A 14 41.59 2.57 2.73
C LEU A 14 40.69 3.75 3.10
N MET A 15 40.52 4.72 2.20
CA MET A 15 39.58 5.83 2.42
C MET A 15 38.13 5.34 2.41
N LEU A 16 37.75 4.49 1.45
CA LEU A 16 36.42 3.84 1.41
C LEU A 16 36.20 2.95 2.64
N LEU A 17 37.21 2.18 3.06
CA LEU A 17 37.14 1.33 4.26
C LEU A 17 36.98 2.18 5.53
N SER A 18 37.73 3.29 5.63
CA SER A 18 37.61 4.27 6.70
C SER A 18 36.23 4.94 6.71
N LEU A 19 35.69 5.28 5.54
CA LEU A 19 34.35 5.85 5.40
C LEU A 19 33.29 4.87 5.92
N CYS A 20 33.39 3.59 5.56
CA CYS A 20 32.50 2.53 6.06
C CYS A 20 32.60 2.29 7.58
N ILE A 21 33.76 2.53 8.20
CA ILE A 21 33.96 2.41 9.66
C ILE A 21 33.40 3.63 10.40
N LEU A 22 33.29 4.77 9.74
CA LEU A 22 32.78 6.03 10.30
C LEU A 22 31.27 6.23 10.11
N LEU A 23 30.59 5.35 9.38
CA LEU A 23 29.12 5.38 9.27
C LEU A 23 28.52 4.92 10.61
N PRO A 24 27.75 5.77 11.33
CA PRO A 24 27.05 5.32 12.52
C PRO A 24 26.07 4.21 12.11
N PHE A 25 26.32 3.02 12.65
CA PHE A 25 25.44 1.87 12.51
C PHE A 25 24.22 2.08 13.40
N ILE A 26 23.04 2.04 12.80
CA ILE A 26 21.79 2.14 13.57
C ILE A 26 21.49 0.74 14.14
N PRO A 27 21.41 0.58 15.47
CA PRO A 27 21.15 -0.72 16.09
C PRO A 27 19.77 -1.26 15.73
N ASP A 28 19.68 -2.59 15.58
CA ASP A 28 18.41 -3.31 15.42
C ASP A 28 17.81 -3.51 16.83
N GLN A 29 17.02 -2.55 17.29
CA GLN A 29 16.50 -2.53 18.65
C GLN A 29 15.07 -1.97 18.70
N ALA A 30 14.33 -2.36 19.74
CA ALA A 30 13.06 -1.73 20.06
C ALA A 30 13.27 -0.34 20.70
N TYR A 31 12.40 0.60 20.33
CA TYR A 31 12.26 1.91 20.96
C TYR A 31 11.17 1.94 22.03
N HIS A 32 10.16 1.09 21.91
CA HIS A 32 9.01 1.04 22.81
C HIS A 32 8.99 -0.26 23.61
N ILE A 33 9.21 -0.13 24.92
CA ILE A 33 9.09 -1.25 25.84
C ILE A 33 7.76 -1.10 26.59
N PRO A 34 6.83 -2.06 26.49
CA PRO A 34 5.56 -1.98 27.19
C PRO A 34 5.72 -1.81 28.72
N GLY A 35 5.10 -0.76 29.27
CA GLY A 35 5.11 -0.39 30.69
C GLY A 35 3.71 -0.09 31.24
N PRO A 36 3.55 0.02 32.57
CA PRO A 36 2.26 0.26 33.23
C PRO A 36 1.64 1.63 32.92
N ASP A 37 2.44 2.56 32.42
CA ASP A 37 2.10 3.94 32.02
C ASP A 37 1.56 4.04 30.58
N ILE A 38 1.70 3.00 29.76
CA ILE A 38 1.23 3.04 28.36
C ILE A 38 -0.32 3.00 28.31
N ALA A 39 -1.03 2.78 29.42
CA ALA A 39 -2.47 2.52 29.46
C ALA A 39 -3.38 3.74 29.21
N GLU A 40 -2.86 4.96 29.00
CA GLU A 40 -3.70 6.17 28.98
C GLU A 40 -4.22 6.57 27.59
N GLN A 41 -3.80 5.90 26.52
CA GLN A 41 -4.16 6.28 25.15
C GLN A 41 -4.54 5.07 24.30
N ASN A 42 -5.53 5.23 23.40
CA ASN A 42 -5.86 4.25 22.37
C ASN A 42 -4.79 4.26 21.25
N PHE A 43 -3.52 4.08 21.62
CA PHE A 43 -2.38 4.02 20.72
C PHE A 43 -1.40 2.93 21.19
N HIS A 44 -0.80 2.20 20.26
CA HIS A 44 0.14 1.13 20.55
C HIS A 44 1.24 1.02 19.48
N VAL A 45 2.32 0.33 19.83
CA VAL A 45 3.47 0.12 18.95
C VAL A 45 3.89 -1.34 18.98
N ILE A 46 4.10 -1.94 17.81
CA ILE A 46 4.75 -3.26 17.66
C ILE A 46 5.94 -3.07 16.74
N GLU A 47 7.10 -3.58 17.13
CA GLU A 47 8.36 -3.42 16.39
C GLU A 47 8.90 -4.76 15.92
N PHE A 48 9.37 -4.82 14.67
CA PHE A 48 9.97 -6.00 14.06
C PHE A 48 11.46 -5.77 13.77
N ASN A 49 12.26 -6.80 14.05
CA ASN A 49 13.69 -6.81 13.74
C ASN A 49 13.95 -7.11 12.25
N ASP A 50 15.20 -7.01 11.81
CA ASP A 50 15.57 -7.28 10.42
C ASP A 50 15.28 -8.73 9.96
N GLN A 51 15.06 -9.67 10.88
CA GLN A 51 14.67 -11.05 10.59
C GLN A 51 13.16 -11.25 10.48
N GLY A 52 12.35 -10.19 10.65
CA GLY A 52 10.90 -10.28 10.63
C GLY A 52 10.30 -10.87 11.91
N GLN A 53 11.06 -10.90 13.01
CA GLN A 53 10.59 -11.36 14.32
C GLN A 53 10.18 -10.14 15.15
N ALA A 54 9.22 -10.31 16.07
CA ALA A 54 8.92 -9.27 17.04
C ALA A 54 10.17 -8.96 17.89
N HIS A 55 10.44 -7.67 18.14
CA HIS A 55 11.52 -7.28 19.05
C HIS A 55 11.18 -7.64 20.50
N ASP A 56 9.91 -7.54 20.88
CA ASP A 56 9.44 -7.81 22.23
C ASP A 56 8.01 -8.38 22.20
N ASP A 57 7.86 -9.64 22.61
CA ASP A 57 6.56 -10.32 22.66
C ASP A 57 5.55 -9.63 23.57
N ARG A 58 6.01 -8.81 24.54
CA ARG A 58 5.13 -8.02 25.41
C ARG A 58 4.35 -6.96 24.63
N GLN A 59 4.83 -6.52 23.47
CA GLN A 59 4.11 -5.55 22.64
C GLN A 59 2.83 -6.16 22.08
N TRP A 60 2.85 -7.43 21.68
CA TRP A 60 1.63 -8.13 21.29
C TRP A 60 0.64 -8.22 22.47
N GLN A 61 1.13 -8.60 23.66
CA GLN A 61 0.25 -8.70 24.83
C GLN A 61 -0.36 -7.34 25.20
N GLY A 62 0.43 -6.27 25.14
CA GLY A 62 -0.05 -4.91 25.41
C GLY A 62 -1.09 -4.41 24.40
N LEU A 63 -1.00 -4.82 23.12
CA LEU A 63 -2.05 -4.57 22.13
C LEU A 63 -3.31 -5.38 22.43
N LEU A 64 -3.16 -6.67 22.71
CA LEU A 64 -4.27 -7.56 23.02
C LEU A 64 -5.07 -7.05 24.23
N ASP A 65 -4.37 -6.68 25.30
CA ASP A 65 -4.98 -6.15 26.52
C ASP A 65 -5.80 -4.89 26.21
N ARG A 66 -5.35 -4.01 25.31
CA ARG A 66 -6.09 -2.81 24.86
C ARG A 66 -7.34 -3.16 24.08
N ILE A 67 -7.24 -4.08 23.12
CA ILE A 67 -8.38 -4.50 22.30
C ILE A 67 -9.47 -5.09 23.19
N LEU A 68 -9.08 -5.86 24.21
CA LEU A 68 -10.00 -6.51 25.13
C LEU A 68 -10.45 -5.61 26.29
N GLN A 69 -10.03 -4.35 26.35
CA GLN A 69 -10.53 -3.44 27.38
C GLN A 69 -12.05 -3.23 27.21
N PRO A 70 -12.84 -3.29 28.29
CA PRO A 70 -14.30 -3.12 28.25
C PRO A 70 -14.69 -1.63 28.12
N ASN A 71 -14.02 -0.88 27.24
CA ASN A 71 -14.35 0.51 26.99
C ASN A 71 -15.48 0.59 25.94
N ASN A 72 -16.69 0.91 26.43
CA ASN A 72 -17.87 1.34 25.66
C ASN A 72 -18.72 0.26 24.98
N ASP A 73 -18.63 -1.01 25.38
CA ASP A 73 -19.41 -2.15 24.83
C ASP A 73 -19.29 -2.36 23.29
N ILE A 74 -18.42 -1.60 22.62
CA ILE A 74 -18.20 -1.60 21.18
C ILE A 74 -16.77 -2.04 20.93
N ALA A 75 -16.58 -3.16 20.23
CA ALA A 75 -15.25 -3.61 19.82
C ALA A 75 -14.52 -2.50 19.05
N PRO A 76 -13.21 -2.30 19.26
CA PRO A 76 -12.49 -1.23 18.58
C PRO A 76 -12.29 -1.52 17.09
N GLU A 77 -12.02 -0.48 16.33
CA GLU A 77 -11.45 -0.58 14.99
C GLU A 77 -9.97 -0.20 15.02
N LEU A 78 -9.11 -1.04 14.45
CA LEU A 78 -7.66 -0.84 14.51
C LEU A 78 -7.17 -0.10 13.24
N LEU A 79 -6.55 1.06 13.42
CA LEU A 79 -5.84 1.77 12.36
C LEU A 79 -4.34 1.52 12.52
N ILE A 80 -3.75 0.86 11.53
CA ILE A 80 -2.35 0.44 11.53
C ILE A 80 -1.56 1.30 10.54
N PHE A 81 -0.39 1.79 10.93
CA PHE A 81 0.56 2.44 10.01
C PHE A 81 1.90 1.73 10.01
N VAL A 82 2.46 1.51 8.83
CA VAL A 82 3.78 0.90 8.61
C VAL A 82 4.64 1.89 7.84
N HIS A 83 5.70 2.37 8.48
CA HIS A 83 6.59 3.38 7.91
C HIS A 83 7.54 2.82 6.85
N GLY A 84 8.14 3.75 6.10
CA GLY A 84 9.05 3.48 5.01
C GLY A 84 10.54 3.36 5.38
N TRP A 85 11.36 3.50 4.33
CA TRP A 85 12.80 3.71 4.44
C TRP A 85 13.08 5.01 5.22
N HIS A 86 14.24 5.14 5.86
CA HIS A 86 14.60 6.29 6.71
C HIS A 86 13.82 6.50 8.00
N HIS A 87 12.90 5.60 8.36
CA HIS A 87 12.07 5.76 9.54
C HIS A 87 12.21 4.64 10.56
N SER A 88 11.78 4.91 11.78
CA SER A 88 11.74 3.95 12.88
C SER A 88 10.61 4.27 13.85
N ALA A 89 10.42 3.42 14.87
CA ALA A 89 9.53 3.74 15.99
C ALA A 89 10.20 4.62 17.05
N ASN A 90 11.21 5.42 16.71
CA ASN A 90 11.70 6.42 17.65
C ASN A 90 10.57 7.42 17.97
N PRO A 91 10.27 7.76 19.23
CA PRO A 91 9.18 8.69 19.58
C PRO A 91 9.31 10.10 18.98
N LYS A 92 10.48 10.45 18.44
CA LYS A 92 10.75 11.72 17.75
C LYS A 92 10.81 11.59 16.23
N ASP A 93 10.67 10.37 15.69
CA ASP A 93 10.60 10.13 14.25
C ASP A 93 9.40 10.85 13.64
N GLU A 94 9.58 11.50 12.51
CA GLU A 94 8.54 12.33 11.89
C GLU A 94 7.31 11.52 11.51
N ASN A 95 7.49 10.30 10.98
CA ASN A 95 6.38 9.43 10.60
C ASN A 95 5.66 8.88 11.83
N PHE A 96 6.39 8.62 12.92
CA PHE A 96 5.79 8.27 14.20
C PHE A 96 4.89 9.39 14.73
N VAL A 97 5.42 10.61 14.81
CA VAL A 97 4.70 11.79 15.30
C VAL A 97 3.52 12.13 14.38
N ALA A 98 3.72 12.11 13.06
CA ALA A 98 2.68 12.37 12.08
C ALA A 98 1.54 11.35 12.20
N PHE A 99 1.84 10.06 12.35
CA PHE A 99 0.81 9.04 12.52
C PHE A 99 0.04 9.20 13.83
N GLU A 100 0.74 9.49 14.94
CA GLU A 100 0.09 9.76 16.22
C GLU A 100 -0.92 10.91 16.10
N GLN A 101 -0.53 12.02 15.47
CA GLN A 101 -1.40 13.17 15.23
C GLN A 101 -2.57 12.81 14.30
N PHE A 102 -2.28 12.11 13.19
CA PHE A 102 -3.26 11.67 12.20
C PHE A 102 -4.36 10.82 12.83
N TYR A 103 -3.98 9.78 13.57
CA TYR A 103 -4.90 8.88 14.26
C TYR A 103 -5.73 9.65 15.30
N ARG A 104 -5.11 10.52 16.11
CA ARG A 104 -5.82 11.32 17.13
C ARG A 104 -6.85 12.25 16.51
N GLN A 105 -6.52 12.90 15.40
CA GLN A 105 -7.44 13.76 14.67
C GLN A 105 -8.63 12.96 14.14
N MET A 106 -8.36 11.80 13.54
CA MET A 106 -9.41 10.93 13.02
C MET A 106 -10.33 10.44 14.15
N ALA A 107 -9.77 9.95 15.26
CA ALA A 107 -10.52 9.51 16.44
C ALA A 107 -11.35 10.64 17.07
N ALA A 108 -10.86 11.89 17.05
CA ALA A 108 -11.60 13.05 17.53
C ALA A 108 -12.76 13.43 16.60
N SER A 109 -12.58 13.26 15.28
CA SER A 109 -13.60 13.57 14.26
C SER A 109 -14.69 12.51 14.13
N ASP A 110 -14.37 11.25 14.43
CA ASP A 110 -15.29 10.11 14.34
C ASP A 110 -15.29 9.30 15.66
N LYS A 111 -15.84 9.92 16.71
CA LYS A 111 -15.87 9.34 18.06
C LYS A 111 -16.64 8.02 18.15
N GLN A 112 -17.51 7.73 17.18
CA GLN A 112 -18.35 6.52 17.18
C GLN A 112 -17.57 5.27 16.75
N ARG A 113 -16.47 5.43 16.02
CA ARG A 113 -15.69 4.32 15.44
C ARG A 113 -14.84 3.55 16.45
N ASN A 114 -14.71 4.04 17.70
CA ASN A 114 -13.81 3.49 18.74
C ASN A 114 -12.43 3.10 18.18
N LEU A 115 -11.76 4.07 17.56
CA LEU A 115 -10.51 3.82 16.84
C LEU A 115 -9.37 3.53 17.83
N LEU A 116 -8.53 2.54 17.52
CA LEU A 116 -7.27 2.23 18.20
C LEU A 116 -6.12 2.38 17.18
N GLY A 117 -5.12 3.20 17.49
CA GLY A 117 -3.95 3.38 16.63
C GLY A 117 -2.88 2.33 16.91
N LEU A 118 -2.26 1.79 15.86
CA LEU A 118 -1.13 0.88 15.95
C LEU A 118 -0.02 1.31 14.98
N TYR A 119 1.13 1.68 15.51
CA TYR A 119 2.32 1.92 14.70
C TYR A 119 3.15 0.64 14.61
N ILE A 120 3.52 0.26 13.39
CA ILE A 120 4.43 -0.85 13.12
C ILE A 120 5.82 -0.29 12.84
N GLY A 121 6.71 -0.48 13.81
CA GLY A 121 8.10 -0.09 13.73
C GLY A 121 8.98 -1.18 13.13
N TRP A 122 10.00 -0.77 12.39
CA TRP A 122 11.12 -1.62 12.01
C TRP A 122 12.33 -0.74 11.75
N ARG A 123 13.49 -1.36 11.57
CA ARG A 123 14.71 -0.61 11.26
C ARG A 123 14.76 -0.19 9.79
N GLY A 124 14.23 1.00 9.51
CA GLY A 124 14.19 1.62 8.18
C GLY A 124 15.59 1.85 7.62
N ASP A 125 16.56 2.24 8.44
CA ASP A 125 17.96 2.41 8.05
C ASP A 125 18.94 1.52 8.78
N LYS A 126 19.98 1.12 8.06
CA LYS A 126 21.11 0.39 8.65
C LYS A 126 22.27 1.31 9.01
N TYR A 127 22.44 2.38 8.26
CA TYR A 127 23.55 3.32 8.35
C TYR A 127 22.97 4.72 8.16
N ASP A 128 23.51 5.70 8.87
CA ASP A 128 23.23 7.12 8.68
C ASP A 128 24.55 7.86 8.39
N PRO A 129 25.05 7.86 7.15
CA PRO A 129 26.25 8.61 6.81
C PRO A 129 26.05 10.10 7.05
N PHE A 130 26.80 10.65 8.01
CA PHE A 130 26.93 12.08 8.23
C PHE A 130 25.67 12.83 8.72
N TRP A 131 24.64 12.14 9.24
CA TRP A 131 23.39 12.78 9.69
C TRP A 131 22.67 13.47 8.52
N LEU A 132 22.79 12.89 7.32
CA LEU A 132 22.37 13.47 6.04
C LEU A 132 21.28 12.63 5.35
N ASP A 133 20.54 11.80 6.10
CA ASP A 133 19.43 11.00 5.56
C ASP A 133 18.31 11.86 4.94
N GLY A 134 18.27 13.15 5.26
CA GLY A 134 17.26 14.07 4.75
C GLY A 134 15.86 13.74 5.24
N SER A 135 15.73 12.94 6.32
CA SER A 135 14.43 12.54 6.87
C SER A 135 13.58 13.75 7.25
N ASP A 136 14.22 14.88 7.56
CA ASP A 136 13.61 16.11 8.05
C ASP A 136 13.33 17.14 6.92
N ASP A 137 13.68 16.84 5.66
CA ASP A 137 13.54 17.78 4.54
C ASP A 137 13.08 17.08 3.25
N ALA A 138 11.78 17.19 2.96
CA ALA A 138 11.14 16.70 1.74
C ALA A 138 11.67 17.34 0.43
N THR A 139 12.56 18.34 0.51
CA THR A 139 13.21 19.00 -0.65
C THR A 139 14.69 18.67 -0.79
N SER A 140 15.25 17.85 0.10
CA SER A 140 16.68 17.56 0.15
C SER A 140 17.16 16.77 -1.08
N GLN A 141 18.22 17.28 -1.73
CA GLN A 141 18.90 16.62 -2.84
C GLN A 141 19.90 15.52 -2.38
N ILE A 142 19.90 15.15 -1.09
CA ILE A 142 20.89 14.25 -0.49
C ILE A 142 20.41 12.78 -0.42
N GLU A 143 19.10 12.53 -0.56
CA GLU A 143 18.51 11.18 -0.73
C GLU A 143 19.24 10.25 -1.74
N PRO A 144 19.88 10.74 -2.85
CA PRO A 144 20.58 9.88 -3.80
C PRO A 144 21.84 9.19 -3.25
N ILE A 145 22.43 9.66 -2.13
CA ILE A 145 23.69 9.13 -1.60
C ILE A 145 23.46 7.89 -0.72
N ASP A 146 22.34 7.84 0.02
CA ASP A 146 21.96 6.69 0.87
C ASP A 146 21.23 5.56 0.14
N PHE A 147 20.94 5.82 -1.13
CA PHE A 147 20.35 4.93 -2.09
C PHE A 147 20.90 3.48 -2.14
N PRO A 148 22.18 3.18 -1.87
CA PRO A 148 22.66 1.80 -1.79
C PRO A 148 22.00 0.95 -0.70
N THR A 149 21.51 1.56 0.39
CA THR A 149 20.88 0.81 1.50
C THR A 149 19.47 0.33 1.15
N ILE A 150 18.77 1.00 0.23
CA ILE A 150 17.38 0.70 -0.14
C ILE A 150 17.20 -0.73 -0.63
N LEU A 151 18.18 -1.31 -1.35
CA LEU A 151 18.11 -2.68 -1.84
C LEU A 151 18.14 -3.71 -0.70
N GLN A 152 18.97 -3.46 0.31
CA GLN A 152 19.00 -4.30 1.50
C GLN A 152 17.70 -4.12 2.28
N ARG A 153 17.28 -2.88 2.52
CA ARG A 153 16.07 -2.54 3.28
C ARG A 153 14.81 -3.08 2.61
N LYS A 154 14.73 -3.10 1.28
CA LYS A 154 13.64 -3.73 0.52
C LYS A 154 13.52 -5.24 0.78
N ARG A 155 14.64 -5.95 0.90
CA ARG A 155 14.62 -7.39 1.26
C ARG A 155 14.16 -7.59 2.70
N VAL A 156 14.56 -6.70 3.61
CA VAL A 156 14.11 -6.71 5.01
C VAL A 156 12.62 -6.42 5.09
N ALA A 157 12.12 -5.36 4.44
CA ALA A 157 10.71 -5.01 4.37
C ALA A 157 9.85 -6.18 3.86
N LYS A 158 10.29 -6.83 2.77
CA LYS A 158 9.63 -8.04 2.27
C LYS A 158 9.61 -9.17 3.30
N ARG A 159 10.73 -9.42 3.99
CA ARG A 159 10.81 -10.45 5.04
C ARG A 159 9.87 -10.15 6.20
N ILE A 160 9.87 -8.91 6.70
CA ILE A 160 8.97 -8.45 7.76
C ILE A 160 7.52 -8.65 7.33
N GLY A 161 7.17 -8.30 6.08
CA GLY A 161 5.82 -8.51 5.55
C GLY A 161 5.42 -9.99 5.56
N GLN A 162 6.28 -10.86 5.01
CA GLN A 162 6.00 -12.29 4.86
C GLN A 162 6.01 -13.08 6.17
N GLN A 163 6.83 -12.67 7.15
CA GLN A 163 7.10 -13.45 8.35
C GLN A 163 6.55 -12.81 9.61
N GLY A 164 6.71 -11.49 9.77
CA GLY A 164 6.28 -10.78 10.98
C GLY A 164 4.85 -10.29 10.89
N LEU A 165 4.60 -9.35 9.98
CA LEU A 165 3.30 -8.68 9.86
C LEU A 165 2.20 -9.65 9.42
N SER A 166 2.49 -10.62 8.54
CA SER A 166 1.52 -11.67 8.19
C SER A 166 1.05 -12.46 9.42
N GLN A 167 1.96 -12.87 10.32
CA GLN A 167 1.61 -13.59 11.54
C GLN A 167 0.83 -12.71 12.52
N LEU A 168 1.14 -11.41 12.58
CA LEU A 168 0.33 -10.47 13.35
C LEU A 168 -1.11 -10.39 12.80
N PHE A 169 -1.28 -10.34 11.47
CA PHE A 169 -2.61 -10.36 10.86
C PHE A 169 -3.37 -11.66 11.15
N ASP A 170 -2.70 -12.81 11.18
CA ASP A 170 -3.34 -14.09 11.55
C ASP A 170 -3.92 -14.02 12.98
N LYS A 171 -3.20 -13.39 13.92
CA LYS A 171 -3.71 -13.15 15.27
C LYS A 171 -4.87 -12.16 15.30
N LEU A 172 -4.78 -11.06 14.54
CA LEU A 172 -5.84 -10.05 14.46
C LEU A 172 -7.12 -10.62 13.82
N ASP A 173 -7.02 -11.50 12.82
CA ASP A 173 -8.20 -12.16 12.25
C ASP A 173 -8.92 -13.04 13.26
N GLY A 174 -8.18 -13.69 14.16
CA GLY A 174 -8.78 -14.43 15.27
C GLY A 174 -9.65 -13.50 16.12
N LEU A 175 -9.16 -12.29 16.42
CA LEU A 175 -9.92 -11.29 17.17
C LEU A 175 -11.13 -10.77 16.38
N VAL A 176 -11.00 -10.59 15.05
CA VAL A 176 -12.11 -10.20 14.18
C VAL A 176 -13.19 -11.28 14.12
N SER A 177 -12.78 -12.54 13.96
CA SER A 177 -13.67 -13.69 13.91
C SER A 177 -14.41 -13.91 15.23
N ASN A 178 -13.76 -13.60 16.36
CA ASN A 178 -14.35 -13.66 17.69
C ASN A 178 -15.15 -12.41 18.09
N HIS A 179 -15.33 -11.45 17.17
CA HIS A 179 -16.01 -10.17 17.42
C HIS A 179 -15.38 -9.32 18.55
N GLN A 180 -14.11 -9.56 18.86
CA GLN A 180 -13.32 -8.77 19.83
C GLN A 180 -12.67 -7.55 19.16
N LEU A 181 -12.50 -7.60 17.85
CA LEU A 181 -12.04 -6.49 17.00
C LEU A 181 -13.04 -6.34 15.85
N LEU A 182 -13.46 -5.12 15.51
CA LEU A 182 -14.40 -4.95 14.38
C LEU A 182 -13.75 -5.25 13.04
N ARG A 183 -12.55 -4.68 12.83
CA ARG A 183 -11.67 -4.86 11.68
C ARG A 183 -10.36 -4.11 11.91
N TYR A 184 -9.45 -4.23 10.95
CA TYR A 184 -8.29 -3.37 10.86
C TYR A 184 -8.13 -2.72 9.48
N THR A 185 -7.63 -1.48 9.47
CA THR A 185 -7.20 -0.75 8.27
C THR A 185 -5.70 -0.53 8.36
N VAL A 186 -4.95 -0.92 7.33
CA VAL A 186 -3.48 -0.85 7.33
C VAL A 186 -2.99 0.10 6.27
N ILE A 187 -2.20 1.09 6.67
CA ILE A 187 -1.56 2.07 5.80
C ILE A 187 -0.07 1.74 5.73
N GLY A 188 0.44 1.44 4.54
CA GLY A 188 1.88 1.24 4.31
C GLY A 188 2.43 2.30 3.39
N HIS A 189 3.42 3.07 3.85
CA HIS A 189 4.10 4.08 3.02
C HIS A 189 5.44 3.58 2.49
N SER A 190 5.78 3.89 1.23
CA SER A 190 7.09 3.60 0.66
C SER A 190 7.49 2.12 0.82
N LEU A 191 8.61 1.81 1.48
CA LEU A 191 8.99 0.42 1.82
C LEU A 191 8.03 -0.24 2.82
N GLY A 192 7.37 0.51 3.69
CA GLY A 192 6.25 0.02 4.50
C GLY A 192 5.09 -0.46 3.64
N GLY A 193 4.87 0.15 2.48
CA GLY A 193 3.96 -0.36 1.46
C GLY A 193 4.36 -1.74 0.93
N SER A 194 5.66 -2.03 0.83
CA SER A 194 6.17 -3.37 0.51
C SER A 194 5.93 -4.38 1.65
N VAL A 195 6.12 -3.96 2.91
CA VAL A 195 5.78 -4.78 4.08
C VAL A 195 4.29 -5.18 4.03
N VAL A 196 3.40 -4.21 3.88
CA VAL A 196 1.94 -4.44 3.88
C VAL A 196 1.50 -5.27 2.69
N LEU A 197 2.00 -5.01 1.48
CA LEU A 197 1.67 -5.83 0.31
C LEU A 197 2.04 -7.30 0.54
N HIS A 198 3.26 -7.55 1.00
CA HIS A 198 3.74 -8.92 1.18
C HIS A 198 3.09 -9.65 2.36
N ALA A 199 2.53 -8.91 3.33
CA ALA A 199 1.73 -9.46 4.42
C ALA A 199 0.27 -9.75 4.01
N SER A 200 -0.25 -9.09 2.97
CA SER A 200 -1.69 -9.09 2.66
C SER A 200 -2.07 -9.78 1.35
N LYS A 201 -1.20 -9.81 0.34
CA LYS A 201 -1.56 -10.26 -1.02
C LYS A 201 -2.13 -11.69 -1.08
N ASP A 202 -1.48 -12.64 -0.41
CA ASP A 202 -1.85 -14.06 -0.51
C ASP A 202 -3.13 -14.32 0.31
N ARG A 203 -3.28 -13.57 1.41
CA ARG A 203 -4.47 -13.50 2.27
C ARG A 203 -5.69 -12.93 1.54
N ILE A 204 -5.55 -11.82 0.81
CA ILE A 204 -6.64 -11.26 -0.02
C ILE A 204 -7.05 -12.27 -1.09
N LYS A 205 -6.07 -12.89 -1.76
CA LYS A 205 -6.33 -13.90 -2.76
C LYS A 205 -7.10 -15.08 -2.18
N ALA A 206 -6.64 -15.64 -1.05
CA ALA A 206 -7.27 -16.76 -0.38
C ALA A 206 -8.70 -16.44 0.04
N ALA A 207 -8.95 -15.25 0.61
CA ALA A 207 -10.29 -14.82 0.99
C ALA A 207 -11.24 -14.80 -0.22
N ILE A 208 -10.81 -14.23 -1.35
CA ILE A 208 -11.60 -14.18 -2.58
C ILE A 208 -11.84 -15.58 -3.16
N ASP A 209 -10.79 -16.41 -3.25
CA ASP A 209 -10.91 -17.78 -3.76
C ASP A 209 -11.90 -18.61 -2.93
N ASN A 210 -11.96 -18.37 -1.62
CA ASN A 210 -12.85 -19.05 -0.68
C ASN A 210 -14.24 -18.39 -0.55
N GLY A 211 -14.52 -17.30 -1.28
CA GLY A 211 -15.79 -16.58 -1.14
C GLY A 211 -16.00 -15.93 0.25
N GLN A 212 -14.91 -15.62 0.95
CA GLN A 212 -14.91 -15.01 2.28
C GLN A 212 -14.79 -13.50 2.19
N ASP A 213 -15.78 -12.80 2.74
CA ASP A 213 -15.73 -11.34 2.84
C ASP A 213 -14.51 -10.87 3.66
N ASN A 214 -13.90 -9.77 3.22
CA ASN A 214 -12.75 -9.16 3.88
C ASN A 214 -13.17 -7.83 4.52
N PRO A 215 -13.37 -7.79 5.85
CA PRO A 215 -13.71 -6.55 6.55
C PRO A 215 -12.57 -5.52 6.49
N ASN A 216 -11.34 -5.99 6.32
CA ASN A 216 -10.13 -5.20 6.44
C ASN A 216 -9.81 -4.42 5.16
N LEU A 217 -9.09 -3.31 5.31
CA LEU A 217 -8.66 -2.46 4.19
C LEU A 217 -7.15 -2.28 4.21
N PHE A 218 -6.49 -2.45 3.07
CA PHE A 218 -5.06 -2.20 2.90
C PHE A 218 -4.83 -0.99 2.00
N LEU A 219 -4.27 0.09 2.54
CA LEU A 219 -3.93 1.32 1.83
C LEU A 219 -2.42 1.43 1.66
N LEU A 220 -1.95 1.48 0.42
CA LEU A 220 -0.52 1.59 0.11
C LEU A 220 -0.23 2.96 -0.47
N LEU A 221 0.56 3.76 0.23
CA LEU A 221 0.93 5.13 -0.15
C LEU A 221 2.31 5.13 -0.79
N ASN A 222 2.40 5.52 -2.06
CA ASN A 222 3.65 5.57 -2.82
C ASN A 222 4.53 4.31 -2.64
N PRO A 223 3.96 3.09 -2.81
CA PRO A 223 4.68 1.89 -2.41
C PRO A 223 5.92 1.64 -3.27
N ALA A 224 7.04 1.35 -2.61
CA ALA A 224 8.33 1.05 -3.22
C ALA A 224 8.40 -0.42 -3.73
N VAL A 225 7.41 -0.80 -4.55
CA VAL A 225 7.18 -2.18 -5.00
C VAL A 225 7.09 -2.24 -6.53
N PRO A 226 7.73 -3.24 -7.18
CA PRO A 226 7.64 -3.41 -8.62
C PRO A 226 6.27 -3.95 -9.03
N ALA A 227 5.74 -3.53 -10.18
CA ALA A 227 4.43 -3.95 -10.68
C ALA A 227 4.24 -5.49 -10.76
N LYS A 228 5.33 -6.25 -11.00
CA LYS A 228 5.30 -7.72 -11.04
C LYS A 228 4.84 -8.35 -9.72
N ASP A 229 5.13 -7.72 -8.58
CA ASP A 229 4.76 -8.27 -7.26
C ASP A 229 3.26 -8.14 -7.01
N TYR A 230 2.57 -7.25 -7.76
CA TYR A 230 1.11 -7.11 -7.80
C TYR A 230 0.42 -8.01 -8.81
N GLN A 231 1.15 -8.62 -9.74
CA GLN A 231 0.56 -9.44 -10.79
C GLN A 231 -0.39 -10.54 -10.26
N PRO A 232 -0.15 -11.20 -9.11
CA PRO A 232 -1.11 -12.17 -8.57
C PRO A 232 -2.48 -11.59 -8.19
N LEU A 233 -2.57 -10.27 -8.04
CA LEU A 233 -3.79 -9.56 -7.60
C LEU A 233 -4.55 -8.91 -8.77
N ASP A 234 -3.98 -8.92 -9.98
CA ASP A 234 -4.40 -8.04 -11.08
C ASP A 234 -5.77 -8.35 -11.68
N LYS A 235 -6.20 -9.60 -11.56
CA LYS A 235 -7.47 -10.14 -12.05
C LYS A 235 -8.47 -10.39 -10.93
N LEU A 236 -8.11 -10.10 -9.69
CA LEU A 236 -8.99 -10.32 -8.55
C LEU A 236 -10.12 -9.30 -8.57
N VAL A 237 -11.34 -9.79 -8.36
CA VAL A 237 -12.58 -9.01 -8.31
C VAL A 237 -13.09 -9.09 -6.87
N SER A 238 -13.57 -7.97 -6.32
CA SER A 238 -14.14 -7.99 -4.98
C SER A 238 -15.41 -8.83 -4.94
N LEU A 239 -15.64 -9.51 -3.81
CA LEU A 239 -16.80 -10.40 -3.66
C LEU A 239 -18.12 -9.65 -3.78
N ASP A 240 -18.19 -8.47 -3.18
CA ASP A 240 -19.32 -7.55 -3.25
C ASP A 240 -19.40 -6.75 -4.55
N ARG A 241 -18.34 -6.81 -5.38
CA ARG A 241 -18.16 -6.03 -6.61
C ARG A 241 -18.17 -4.50 -6.40
N GLN A 242 -17.98 -4.03 -5.17
CA GLN A 242 -18.13 -2.63 -4.79
C GLN A 242 -16.98 -2.10 -3.90
N LYS A 243 -16.40 -2.93 -3.03
CA LYS A 243 -15.33 -2.53 -2.12
C LYS A 243 -13.99 -3.18 -2.49
N PRO A 244 -12.92 -2.40 -2.73
CA PRO A 244 -11.58 -2.96 -2.84
C PRO A 244 -11.08 -3.48 -1.48
N SER A 245 -10.38 -4.62 -1.50
CA SER A 245 -9.59 -5.07 -0.34
C SER A 245 -8.30 -4.26 -0.20
N MET A 246 -7.75 -3.79 -1.32
CA MET A 246 -6.53 -2.99 -1.34
C MET A 246 -6.65 -1.78 -2.26
N VAL A 247 -6.14 -0.65 -1.78
CA VAL A 247 -6.08 0.62 -2.49
C VAL A 247 -4.63 1.06 -2.53
N VAL A 248 -4.11 1.34 -3.71
CA VAL A 248 -2.76 1.87 -3.92
C VAL A 248 -2.90 3.31 -4.39
N LEU A 249 -2.35 4.25 -3.61
CA LEU A 249 -2.27 5.65 -3.95
C LEU A 249 -0.84 5.96 -4.38
N GLN A 250 -0.65 6.30 -5.66
CA GLN A 250 0.65 6.71 -6.18
C GLN A 250 0.59 8.16 -6.67
N SER A 251 1.37 9.03 -6.05
CA SER A 251 1.54 10.41 -6.50
C SER A 251 2.12 10.47 -7.91
N LYS A 252 1.50 11.29 -8.75
CA LYS A 252 1.97 11.61 -10.11
C LYS A 252 3.29 12.35 -10.08
N GLY A 253 3.63 13.04 -8.99
CA GLY A 253 4.86 13.80 -8.77
C GLY A 253 5.92 13.07 -7.95
N ASP A 254 5.71 11.81 -7.57
CA ASP A 254 6.67 11.03 -6.77
C ASP A 254 8.01 10.84 -7.50
N PHE A 255 8.98 11.73 -7.23
CA PHE A 255 10.30 11.73 -7.83
C PHE A 255 11.14 10.54 -7.36
N ALA A 256 11.11 10.23 -6.06
CA ALA A 256 11.84 9.12 -5.47
C ALA A 256 11.46 7.82 -6.17
N VAL A 257 10.18 7.51 -6.33
CA VAL A 257 9.76 6.28 -7.02
C VAL A 257 10.04 6.32 -8.53
N LYS A 258 9.94 7.49 -9.17
CA LYS A 258 10.19 7.66 -10.61
C LYS A 258 11.66 7.50 -11.01
N GLU A 259 12.60 8.07 -10.29
CA GLU A 259 14.02 7.98 -10.65
C GLU A 259 14.64 6.72 -10.06
N ALA A 260 14.34 6.39 -8.79
CA ALA A 260 14.96 5.27 -8.11
C ALA A 260 14.66 3.91 -8.75
N PHE A 261 13.37 3.62 -8.93
CA PHE A 261 12.93 2.27 -9.29
C PHE A 261 12.92 2.04 -10.80
N ASN A 262 12.81 3.10 -11.61
CA ASN A 262 12.91 2.96 -13.06
C ASN A 262 14.37 2.77 -13.53
N TYR A 263 15.37 3.30 -12.82
CA TYR A 263 16.79 3.16 -13.19
C TYR A 263 17.49 1.92 -12.58
N ILE A 264 17.01 1.38 -11.45
CA ILE A 264 17.72 0.32 -10.72
C ILE A 264 17.73 -1.05 -11.43
N LYS A 265 16.78 -1.33 -12.34
CA LYS A 265 16.80 -2.50 -13.22
C LYS A 265 15.94 -2.24 -14.45
N ASP A 266 16.45 -2.59 -15.63
CA ASP A 266 15.67 -2.61 -16.87
C ASP A 266 14.36 -3.40 -16.66
N GLY A 267 13.23 -2.70 -16.58
CA GLY A 267 11.88 -3.29 -16.59
C GLY A 267 11.08 -3.31 -15.27
N GLU A 268 11.58 -2.79 -14.14
CA GLU A 268 10.82 -2.77 -12.87
C GLU A 268 10.11 -1.44 -12.60
N ARG A 269 9.11 -1.09 -13.43
CA ARG A 269 8.24 0.08 -13.14
C ARG A 269 7.50 -0.11 -11.83
N ALA A 270 7.47 0.94 -11.01
CA ALA A 270 6.64 0.97 -9.81
C ALA A 270 5.15 0.79 -10.17
N VAL A 271 4.40 0.12 -9.29
CA VAL A 271 3.00 -0.26 -9.56
C VAL A 271 2.14 0.90 -10.04
N GLY A 272 2.24 2.08 -9.42
CA GLY A 272 1.42 3.23 -9.76
C GLY A 272 1.92 4.05 -10.94
N ASN A 273 3.01 3.65 -11.61
CA ASN A 273 3.48 4.17 -12.89
C ASN A 273 3.60 3.05 -13.93
N SER A 274 2.69 2.08 -13.87
CA SER A 274 2.70 0.88 -14.71
C SER A 274 1.32 0.59 -15.30
N TRP A 275 1.20 -0.55 -15.98
CA TRP A 275 -0.07 -1.11 -16.46
C TRP A 275 -1.09 -1.35 -15.34
N ALA A 276 -0.71 -1.28 -14.06
CA ALA A 276 -1.61 -1.61 -12.97
C ALA A 276 -2.65 -0.51 -12.64
N ILE A 277 -2.48 0.74 -13.10
CA ILE A 277 -3.33 1.89 -12.73
C ILE A 277 -4.76 1.71 -13.25
N THR A 278 -5.73 1.63 -12.34
CA THR A 278 -7.17 1.49 -12.65
C THR A 278 -7.95 2.78 -12.53
N HIS A 279 -7.45 3.77 -11.79
CA HIS A 279 -8.16 5.05 -11.60
C HIS A 279 -7.19 6.24 -11.59
N ASP A 280 -7.72 7.43 -11.86
CA ASP A 280 -7.12 8.72 -11.50
C ASP A 280 -7.85 9.29 -10.30
N ILE A 281 -7.12 9.98 -9.42
CA ILE A 281 -7.72 10.77 -8.36
C ILE A 281 -7.13 12.18 -8.35
N ASP A 282 -8.01 13.16 -8.30
CA ASP A 282 -7.68 14.57 -8.36
C ASP A 282 -8.51 15.34 -7.30
N LYS A 283 -8.02 16.50 -6.85
CA LYS A 283 -8.80 17.39 -5.98
C LYS A 283 -9.88 18.12 -6.78
N CYS A 284 -11.04 18.34 -6.16
CA CYS A 284 -12.09 19.17 -6.72
C CYS A 284 -11.73 20.66 -6.58
N SER A 285 -12.18 21.50 -7.52
CA SER A 285 -11.87 22.93 -7.53
C SER A 285 -12.41 23.59 -6.25
N GLY A 286 -11.50 24.18 -5.46
CA GLY A 286 -11.84 24.76 -4.15
C GLY A 286 -12.43 23.76 -3.16
N GLY A 287 -12.18 22.45 -3.33
CA GLY A 287 -12.77 21.37 -2.52
C GLY A 287 -14.24 21.07 -2.81
N ASN A 288 -14.87 21.74 -3.79
CA ASN A 288 -16.26 21.53 -4.14
C ASN A 288 -16.37 20.82 -5.51
N CYS A 289 -16.83 19.56 -5.49
CA CYS A 289 -16.97 18.75 -6.69
C CYS A 289 -18.15 19.14 -7.60
N ASN A 290 -19.03 20.05 -7.16
CA ASN A 290 -20.09 20.62 -7.99
C ASN A 290 -19.61 21.83 -8.81
N THR A 291 -18.41 22.37 -8.52
CA THR A 291 -17.85 23.49 -9.27
C THR A 291 -17.53 23.06 -10.69
N PRO A 292 -18.10 23.69 -11.74
CA PRO A 292 -17.78 23.36 -13.12
C PRO A 292 -16.30 23.64 -13.42
N ILE A 293 -15.62 22.68 -14.02
CA ILE A 293 -14.22 22.82 -14.46
C ILE A 293 -14.19 22.77 -15.98
N LYS A 294 -13.36 23.60 -16.61
CA LYS A 294 -13.13 23.52 -18.06
C LYS A 294 -12.27 22.29 -18.36
N MET A 295 -12.83 21.33 -19.10
CA MET A 295 -12.14 20.10 -19.48
C MET A 295 -12.45 19.70 -20.93
N PRO A 296 -11.59 18.87 -21.56
CA PRO A 296 -11.82 18.39 -22.91
C PRO A 296 -13.17 17.66 -23.05
N SER A 297 -13.84 17.83 -24.20
CA SER A 297 -15.16 17.23 -24.46
C SER A 297 -15.17 15.71 -24.33
N ALA A 298 -14.09 15.02 -24.73
CA ALA A 298 -13.94 13.59 -24.57
C ALA A 298 -13.92 13.17 -23.10
N LEU A 299 -13.25 13.92 -22.23
CA LEU A 299 -13.20 13.64 -20.80
C LEU A 299 -14.56 13.88 -20.14
N MET A 300 -15.26 14.94 -20.54
CA MET A 300 -16.64 15.19 -20.08
C MET A 300 -17.62 14.10 -20.53
N ALA A 301 -17.46 13.56 -21.73
CA ALA A 301 -18.27 12.44 -22.20
C ALA A 301 -17.98 11.15 -21.42
N HIS A 302 -16.71 10.88 -21.14
CA HIS A 302 -16.28 9.76 -20.31
C HIS A 302 -16.86 9.85 -18.90
N ASP A 303 -16.76 11.02 -18.25
CA ASP A 303 -17.21 11.22 -16.87
C ASP A 303 -18.75 11.09 -16.72
N LYS A 304 -19.51 11.20 -17.82
CA LYS A 304 -20.97 10.96 -17.85
C LYS A 304 -21.36 9.50 -17.93
N ILE A 305 -20.44 8.60 -18.28
CA ILE A 305 -20.73 7.17 -18.33
C ILE A 305 -20.92 6.68 -16.87
N PRO A 306 -22.02 5.96 -16.56
CA PRO A 306 -22.28 5.48 -15.20
C PRO A 306 -21.11 4.69 -14.62
N GLY A 307 -20.70 5.04 -13.40
CA GLY A 307 -19.59 4.41 -12.69
C GLY A 307 -18.19 4.88 -13.11
N CYS A 308 -18.04 5.72 -14.14
CA CYS A 308 -16.72 6.22 -14.53
C CYS A 308 -16.21 7.38 -13.67
N MET A 309 -17.10 8.03 -12.93
CA MET A 309 -16.77 9.13 -12.03
C MET A 309 -17.42 8.90 -10.67
N MET A 310 -16.61 8.99 -9.62
CA MET A 310 -17.02 8.99 -8.22
C MET A 310 -16.52 10.26 -7.55
N THR A 311 -17.25 10.76 -6.56
CA THR A 311 -16.83 11.92 -5.77
C THR A 311 -16.89 11.57 -4.30
N LEU A 312 -15.83 11.91 -3.59
CA LEU A 312 -15.81 11.96 -2.13
C LEU A 312 -16.14 13.42 -1.78
N ALA A 313 -17.42 13.69 -1.53
CA ALA A 313 -17.95 15.05 -1.42
C ALA A 313 -17.43 15.76 -0.15
N ASN A 314 -17.18 15.02 0.93
CA ASN A 314 -16.70 15.63 2.17
C ASN A 314 -15.22 16.00 2.05
N SER A 315 -14.40 15.11 1.51
CA SER A 315 -12.96 15.36 1.26
C SER A 315 -12.70 16.21 0.02
N GLY A 316 -13.69 16.37 -0.86
CA GLY A 316 -13.58 17.16 -2.08
C GLY A 316 -12.68 16.50 -3.12
N TRP A 317 -12.71 15.17 -3.23
CA TRP A 317 -11.91 14.41 -4.19
C TRP A 317 -12.78 13.80 -5.27
N LYS A 318 -12.24 13.68 -6.48
CA LYS A 318 -12.90 12.99 -7.60
C LYS A 318 -12.03 11.81 -8.03
N ILE A 319 -12.66 10.65 -8.22
CA ILE A 319 -12.03 9.41 -8.62
C ILE A 319 -12.60 9.02 -9.98
N ARG A 320 -11.74 8.91 -10.98
CA ARG A 320 -12.08 8.56 -12.36
C ARG A 320 -11.59 7.17 -12.69
N ALA A 321 -12.47 6.27 -13.14
CA ALA A 321 -12.05 4.97 -13.66
C ALA A 321 -11.28 5.11 -14.99
N ARG A 322 -10.26 4.29 -15.19
CA ARG A 322 -9.53 4.19 -16.46
C ARG A 322 -10.01 2.98 -17.24
N LEU A 323 -10.45 3.21 -18.48
CA LEU A 323 -10.74 2.14 -19.43
C LEU A 323 -9.44 1.56 -19.99
N GLN A 324 -9.42 0.25 -20.28
CA GLN A 324 -8.28 -0.47 -20.87
C GLN A 324 -7.00 -0.44 -20.02
N ALA A 325 -7.12 -0.06 -18.74
CA ALA A 325 -6.04 -0.04 -17.76
C ALA A 325 -5.33 -1.40 -17.66
N ARG A 326 -6.10 -2.48 -17.69
CA ARG A 326 -5.63 -3.87 -17.63
C ARG A 326 -6.37 -4.69 -18.68
N ARG A 327 -5.87 -5.88 -19.02
CA ARG A 327 -6.64 -6.82 -19.85
C ARG A 327 -8.02 -7.12 -19.23
N SER A 328 -8.11 -7.13 -17.90
CA SER A 328 -9.35 -7.36 -17.14
C SER A 328 -10.26 -6.13 -17.02
N VAL A 329 -9.83 -4.93 -17.43
CA VAL A 329 -10.58 -3.68 -17.23
C VAL A 329 -10.94 -3.09 -18.57
N GLN A 330 -12.14 -3.40 -19.08
CA GLN A 330 -12.63 -2.91 -20.37
C GLN A 330 -13.71 -1.83 -20.21
N THR A 331 -14.39 -1.83 -19.05
CA THR A 331 -15.46 -0.90 -18.71
C THR A 331 -15.20 -0.26 -17.32
N CYS A 332 -15.89 0.83 -17.00
CA CYS A 332 -15.80 1.44 -15.67
C CYS A 332 -16.34 0.53 -14.56
N PRO A 333 -17.45 -0.23 -14.76
CA PRO A 333 -17.80 -1.31 -13.86
C PRO A 333 -16.64 -2.28 -13.62
N ASP A 334 -15.91 -2.73 -14.65
CA ASP A 334 -14.78 -3.64 -14.44
C ASP A 334 -13.71 -3.03 -13.53
N ALA A 335 -13.41 -1.73 -13.68
CA ALA A 335 -12.45 -1.02 -12.83
C ALA A 335 -12.92 -0.98 -11.37
N ASN A 336 -14.20 -0.65 -11.15
CA ASN A 336 -14.77 -0.52 -9.81
C ASN A 336 -14.92 -1.86 -9.10
N MET A 337 -15.11 -2.95 -9.84
CA MET A 337 -15.22 -4.31 -9.27
C MET A 337 -13.85 -4.91 -8.90
N GLN A 338 -12.72 -4.30 -9.28
CA GLN A 338 -11.41 -4.87 -8.95
C GLN A 338 -11.22 -4.93 -7.43
N ALA A 339 -10.68 -6.04 -6.92
CA ALA A 339 -10.32 -6.18 -5.51
C ALA A 339 -9.13 -5.28 -5.11
N VAL A 340 -8.32 -4.86 -6.09
CA VAL A 340 -7.18 -3.97 -5.91
C VAL A 340 -7.28 -2.77 -6.84
N TRP A 341 -7.54 -1.61 -6.24
CA TRP A 341 -7.52 -0.33 -6.95
C TRP A 341 -6.11 0.25 -6.92
N VAL A 342 -5.63 0.70 -8.09
CA VAL A 342 -4.36 1.43 -8.18
C VAL A 342 -4.68 2.78 -8.78
N LEU A 343 -4.48 3.84 -8.00
CA LEU A 343 -4.89 5.18 -8.31
C LEU A 343 -3.66 6.04 -8.56
N ALA A 344 -3.66 6.73 -9.70
CA ALA A 344 -2.71 7.81 -9.97
C ALA A 344 -3.24 9.10 -9.35
N VAL A 345 -2.50 9.64 -8.38
CA VAL A 345 -2.92 10.71 -7.46
C VAL A 345 -2.29 12.04 -7.87
N SER A 346 -3.08 13.11 -7.90
CA SER A 346 -2.54 14.46 -8.10
C SER A 346 -1.66 14.91 -6.94
N ASP A 347 -0.64 15.73 -7.22
CA ASP A 347 0.31 16.26 -6.22
C ASP A 347 -0.38 17.12 -5.15
N GLU A 348 -1.55 17.67 -5.44
CA GLU A 348 -2.39 18.41 -4.47
C GLU A 348 -2.99 17.53 -3.36
N ILE A 349 -2.98 16.20 -3.55
CA ILE A 349 -3.45 15.23 -2.56
C ILE A 349 -2.22 14.63 -1.88
N VAL A 350 -1.33 13.99 -2.65
CA VAL A 350 -0.05 13.46 -2.13
C VAL A 350 1.09 14.24 -2.77
N SER A 351 1.64 15.22 -2.04
CA SER A 351 2.75 16.04 -2.51
C SER A 351 4.05 15.24 -2.48
N GLY A 352 4.62 14.99 -3.65
CA GLY A 352 5.85 14.21 -3.81
C GLY A 352 5.75 12.81 -3.19
N HIS A 353 6.82 12.38 -2.52
CA HIS A 353 6.89 11.06 -1.87
C HIS A 353 6.33 11.07 -0.43
N ASN A 354 6.61 12.14 0.32
CA ASN A 354 6.43 12.21 1.79
C ASN A 354 5.22 13.04 2.24
N GLY A 355 4.47 13.67 1.33
CA GLY A 355 3.24 14.41 1.65
C GLY A 355 2.07 13.49 2.03
N ILE A 356 2.22 12.70 3.10
CA ILE A 356 1.28 11.69 3.59
C ILE A 356 0.73 12.07 4.98
N LEU A 357 -0.25 11.29 5.48
CA LEU A 357 -0.81 11.45 6.84
C LEU A 357 -1.30 12.87 7.19
N THR A 358 -1.82 13.60 6.21
CA THR A 358 -2.35 14.95 6.39
C THR A 358 -3.79 14.93 6.95
N ALA A 359 -4.26 16.08 7.43
CA ALA A 359 -5.66 16.24 7.84
C ALA A 359 -6.66 15.92 6.71
N ASP A 360 -6.34 16.32 5.47
CA ASP A 360 -7.16 16.02 4.29
C ASP A 360 -7.23 14.51 4.05
N HIS A 361 -6.12 13.78 4.25
CA HIS A 361 -6.10 12.32 4.19
C HIS A 361 -6.96 11.66 5.28
N ALA A 362 -6.93 12.18 6.51
CA ALA A 362 -7.73 11.65 7.61
C ALA A 362 -9.22 11.77 7.31
N LYS A 363 -9.63 12.93 6.77
CA LYS A 363 -11.00 13.20 6.36
C LYS A 363 -11.45 12.26 5.24
N ALA A 364 -10.63 12.10 4.20
CA ALA A 364 -10.94 11.22 3.09
C ALA A 364 -11.01 9.75 3.51
N LEU A 365 -10.09 9.31 4.38
CA LEU A 365 -10.09 7.94 4.89
C LEU A 365 -11.35 7.66 5.73
N SER A 366 -11.75 8.57 6.63
CA SER A 366 -12.99 8.45 7.39
C SER A 366 -14.23 8.37 6.48
N GLU A 367 -14.27 9.17 5.41
CA GLU A 367 -15.34 9.13 4.40
C GLU A 367 -15.38 7.77 3.67
N VAL A 368 -14.24 7.27 3.19
CA VAL A 368 -14.13 5.97 2.52
C VAL A 368 -14.53 4.83 3.46
N MET A 369 -14.09 4.86 4.72
CA MET A 369 -14.46 3.84 5.70
C MET A 369 -15.95 3.84 6.01
N SER A 370 -16.58 5.01 6.03
CA SER A 370 -18.04 5.14 6.18
C SER A 370 -18.79 4.58 4.95
N MET A 371 -18.25 4.75 3.75
CA MET A 371 -18.80 4.12 2.54
C MET A 371 -18.66 2.59 2.59
N ILE A 372 -17.51 2.09 3.04
CA ILE A 372 -17.27 0.66 3.25
C ILE A 372 -18.31 0.08 4.21
N ASP A 373 -18.62 0.78 5.30
CA ASP A 373 -19.67 0.39 6.24
C ASP A 373 -21.04 0.30 5.58
N LEU A 374 -21.40 1.31 4.79
CA LEU A 374 -22.65 1.33 4.05
C LEU A 374 -22.78 0.13 3.11
N TYR A 375 -21.74 -0.16 2.32
CA TYR A 375 -21.77 -1.27 1.36
C TYR A 375 -21.77 -2.63 2.05
N ARG A 376 -21.01 -2.80 3.13
CA ARG A 376 -21.02 -4.03 3.94
C ARG A 376 -22.42 -4.31 4.49
N ASN A 377 -23.14 -3.28 4.94
CA ASN A 377 -24.50 -3.42 5.45
C ASN A 377 -25.53 -3.78 4.36
N GLN A 378 -25.19 -3.62 3.08
CA GLN A 378 -26.02 -4.02 1.94
C GLN A 378 -25.75 -5.44 1.46
N LEU A 379 -24.64 -6.07 1.89
CA LEU A 379 -24.34 -7.46 1.54
C LEU A 379 -25.32 -8.44 2.20
N PRO A 380 -25.70 -9.53 1.52
CA PRO A 380 -26.49 -10.59 2.14
C PRO A 380 -25.79 -11.12 3.41
N LYS A 381 -26.54 -11.36 4.48
CA LYS A 381 -25.99 -11.80 5.78
C LYS A 381 -25.01 -12.97 5.67
N HIS A 382 -25.34 -13.98 4.85
CA HIS A 382 -24.49 -15.15 4.63
C HIS A 382 -23.12 -14.83 4.00
N ALA A 383 -23.01 -13.73 3.24
CA ALA A 383 -21.73 -13.27 2.68
C ALA A 383 -20.88 -12.54 3.74
N VAL A 384 -21.54 -11.87 4.69
CA VAL A 384 -20.90 -11.19 5.83
C VAL A 384 -20.55 -12.17 6.97
N GLU A 385 -21.28 -13.28 7.08
CA GLU A 385 -21.22 -14.29 8.15
C GLU A 385 -20.56 -15.64 7.73
N SER A 386 -19.87 -15.70 6.58
CA SER A 386 -19.26 -16.92 6.01
C SER A 386 -18.39 -17.73 7.02
N PRO A 387 -18.26 -19.06 6.88
CA PRO A 387 -18.37 -20.02 7.99
C PRO A 387 -17.10 -20.12 8.84
N ALA A 388 -17.02 -19.28 9.86
CA ALA A 388 -16.55 -19.68 11.20
C ALA A 388 -17.73 -19.78 12.21
N ASN A 389 -18.96 -19.52 11.76
CA ASN A 389 -20.10 -19.18 12.61
C ASN A 389 -21.27 -20.19 12.63
N GLN A 390 -21.08 -21.46 12.23
CA GLN A 390 -22.18 -22.44 12.24
C GLN A 390 -21.96 -23.75 13.01
N ASP A 391 -20.81 -23.97 13.66
CA ASP A 391 -20.55 -25.26 14.33
C ASP A 391 -20.52 -25.22 15.87
N LEU A 392 -21.05 -24.16 16.49
CA LEU A 392 -21.10 -24.02 17.95
C LEU A 392 -22.50 -23.78 18.54
N GLY A 393 -23.56 -23.99 17.74
CA GLY A 393 -24.95 -23.73 18.15
C GLY A 393 -25.88 -24.94 18.21
N ALA A 394 -25.46 -26.14 17.79
CA ALA A 394 -26.41 -27.24 17.56
C ALA A 394 -25.92 -28.61 18.04
N LEU A 395 -25.45 -28.73 19.29
CA LEU A 395 -25.42 -30.01 20.01
C LEU A 395 -25.69 -29.80 21.51
N THR A 396 -26.93 -29.47 21.85
CA THR A 396 -27.49 -29.82 23.17
C THR A 396 -27.97 -31.28 23.11
N PRO A 397 -27.48 -32.19 23.96
CA PRO A 397 -27.98 -33.56 23.98
C PRO A 397 -29.30 -33.61 24.76
N GLU A 398 -30.43 -33.68 24.06
CA GLU A 398 -31.65 -34.22 24.67
C GLU A 398 -31.49 -35.74 24.82
N SER A 399 -31.48 -36.19 26.08
CA SER A 399 -31.60 -37.60 26.44
C SER A 399 -33.05 -38.07 26.23
N GLY A 400 -33.25 -39.16 25.50
CA GLY A 400 -34.58 -39.77 25.35
C GLY A 400 -34.60 -41.05 24.51
N ALA A 401 -34.26 -42.17 25.16
CA ALA A 401 -34.65 -43.57 24.91
C ALA A 401 -35.06 -44.08 23.50
N VAL A 402 -34.25 -45.04 23.00
CA VAL A 402 -34.56 -46.41 22.50
C VAL A 402 -35.77 -46.61 21.56
N VAL A 403 -35.51 -47.12 20.34
CA VAL A 403 -36.03 -48.42 19.80
C VAL A 403 -35.21 -48.83 18.56
N SER A 404 -34.82 -50.11 18.51
CA SER A 404 -34.14 -50.84 17.44
C SER A 404 -34.98 -51.04 16.16
N ALA A 405 -34.34 -51.05 14.99
CA ALA A 405 -34.68 -51.97 13.90
C ALA A 405 -33.54 -52.02 12.87
N GLU A 406 -33.06 -53.24 12.60
CA GLU A 406 -32.15 -53.62 11.54
C GLU A 406 -32.78 -53.41 10.16
N GLY A 407 -31.96 -53.07 9.16
CA GLY A 407 -32.37 -52.98 7.76
C GLY A 407 -31.24 -52.51 6.85
N GLU A 408 -30.47 -53.46 6.31
CA GLU A 408 -29.56 -53.26 5.18
C GLU A 408 -30.28 -52.60 4.00
N ILE A 409 -29.79 -51.46 3.49
CA ILE A 409 -30.02 -51.02 2.11
C ILE A 409 -28.76 -50.38 1.55
N ALA A 410 -28.47 -50.78 0.30
CA ALA A 410 -27.23 -50.66 -0.45
C ALA A 410 -26.78 -49.23 -0.82
N VAL A 411 -25.46 -49.10 -0.94
CA VAL A 411 -24.74 -47.98 -1.58
C VAL A 411 -24.87 -48.09 -3.11
N PRO A 412 -25.26 -47.04 -3.85
CA PRO A 412 -25.04 -47.00 -5.29
C PRO A 412 -23.65 -46.41 -5.61
N GLU A 413 -22.91 -47.14 -6.43
CA GLU A 413 -21.61 -46.80 -7.01
C GLU A 413 -21.68 -45.55 -7.91
N GLU A 414 -20.67 -44.68 -7.80
CA GLU A 414 -20.38 -43.61 -8.76
C GLU A 414 -19.79 -44.19 -10.07
N PRO A 415 -20.13 -43.68 -11.27
CA PRO A 415 -19.53 -44.13 -12.50
C PRO A 415 -18.17 -43.45 -12.75
N VAL A 416 -17.13 -44.29 -12.87
CA VAL A 416 -15.79 -43.93 -13.34
C VAL A 416 -15.82 -43.63 -14.85
N VAL A 417 -15.44 -42.41 -15.24
CA VAL A 417 -15.22 -42.03 -16.65
C VAL A 417 -13.76 -42.28 -17.01
N ILE A 418 -13.52 -43.27 -17.88
CA ILE A 418 -12.24 -43.58 -18.50
C ILE A 418 -12.11 -42.74 -19.77
N VAL A 419 -11.03 -41.95 -19.89
CA VAL A 419 -10.68 -41.21 -21.12
C VAL A 419 -9.60 -42.00 -21.87
N GLU A 420 -9.94 -42.52 -23.05
CA GLU A 420 -9.00 -43.08 -24.02
C GLU A 420 -8.21 -41.97 -24.75
N PRO A 421 -6.90 -42.15 -25.03
CA PRO A 421 -6.14 -41.25 -25.89
C PRO A 421 -6.13 -41.74 -27.35
N LEU A 422 -6.30 -40.81 -28.30
CA LEU A 422 -6.13 -41.00 -29.75
C LEU A 422 -5.01 -40.08 -30.29
N PRO A 423 -4.39 -40.40 -31.45
CA PRO A 423 -2.98 -40.78 -31.52
C PRO A 423 -2.06 -39.81 -32.28
N ASN A 424 -0.76 -40.09 -32.16
CA ASN A 424 0.39 -39.47 -32.85
C ASN A 424 0.20 -39.25 -34.36
N GLU A 425 0.53 -38.05 -34.84
CA GLU A 425 0.92 -37.82 -36.24
C GLU A 425 2.44 -37.64 -36.36
N GLN A 426 2.99 -38.36 -37.32
CA GLN A 426 4.40 -38.37 -37.71
C GLN A 426 4.75 -37.21 -38.66
N SER A 427 6.02 -36.84 -38.56
CA SER A 427 6.85 -36.02 -39.44
C SER A 427 6.61 -36.16 -40.95
N SER A 428 6.71 -35.04 -41.67
CA SER A 428 7.35 -35.03 -42.99
C SER A 428 8.13 -33.72 -43.19
N ASP A 429 9.34 -33.90 -43.71
CA ASP A 429 10.36 -32.90 -44.03
C ASP A 429 10.29 -32.65 -45.55
N SER A 430 10.39 -31.39 -45.99
CA SER A 430 10.69 -31.04 -47.39
C SER A 430 11.13 -29.58 -47.54
N GLN A 431 12.36 -29.45 -48.03
CA GLN A 431 13.08 -28.24 -48.44
C GLN A 431 12.44 -27.54 -49.66
N ARG A 432 12.45 -26.20 -49.73
CA ARG A 432 13.25 -25.42 -50.71
C ARG A 432 13.12 -23.90 -50.54
N GLN A 433 14.17 -23.26 -51.02
CA GLN A 433 14.59 -21.86 -50.98
C GLN A 433 13.65 -20.91 -51.76
N ASP A 434 13.57 -19.64 -51.31
CA ASP A 434 13.91 -18.48 -52.17
C ASP A 434 14.18 -17.19 -51.35
N GLU A 435 15.24 -16.52 -51.80
CA GLU A 435 15.80 -15.16 -51.61
C GLU A 435 14.76 -14.00 -51.68
N SER A 436 14.89 -12.75 -51.18
CA SER A 436 15.88 -11.90 -50.48
C SER A 436 15.13 -10.70 -49.80
N PRO A 437 15.71 -9.50 -49.49
CA PRO A 437 15.80 -8.97 -48.13
C PRO A 437 14.96 -7.69 -47.87
N ILE A 438 14.62 -7.38 -46.62
CA ILE A 438 14.12 -6.05 -46.24
C ILE A 438 15.20 -5.32 -45.44
N THR A 439 15.64 -4.24 -46.07
CA THR A 439 16.70 -3.30 -45.72
C THR A 439 16.43 -2.56 -44.40
N GLU A 440 17.44 -2.55 -43.53
CA GLU A 440 17.56 -1.60 -42.40
C GLU A 440 17.70 -0.16 -42.92
N VAL A 441 16.93 0.76 -42.36
CA VAL A 441 17.06 2.21 -42.59
C VAL A 441 17.78 2.83 -41.38
N PRO A 442 18.94 3.50 -41.56
CA PRO A 442 19.63 4.22 -40.49
C PRO A 442 19.04 5.62 -40.24
N PRO A 443 19.37 6.29 -39.11
CA PRO A 443 18.65 7.48 -38.64
C PRO A 443 19.03 8.75 -39.41
N VAL A 444 18.08 9.68 -39.52
CA VAL A 444 18.24 11.00 -40.13
C VAL A 444 18.75 12.01 -39.09
N PRO A 445 19.74 12.87 -39.40
CA PRO A 445 20.25 13.89 -38.50
C PRO A 445 19.34 15.13 -38.48
N ILE A 446 19.12 15.71 -37.30
CA ILE A 446 18.43 16.99 -37.11
C ILE A 446 19.50 18.09 -37.16
N ILE A 447 19.30 19.06 -38.06
CA ILE A 447 20.13 20.25 -38.25
C ILE A 447 19.51 21.42 -37.47
N ASP A 448 20.40 22.20 -36.86
CA ASP A 448 20.19 23.45 -36.14
C ASP A 448 19.40 24.51 -36.91
N SER A 449 18.58 25.26 -36.18
CA SER A 449 18.18 26.61 -36.57
C SER A 449 17.83 27.46 -35.34
N GLU A 450 18.77 28.29 -34.91
CA GLU A 450 18.50 29.61 -34.31
C GLU A 450 18.14 30.62 -35.43
N PRO A 451 17.34 31.67 -35.14
CA PRO A 451 17.94 32.94 -34.68
C PRO A 451 17.16 33.71 -33.59
N ASP A 452 17.92 34.35 -32.69
CA ASP A 452 17.89 35.76 -32.22
C ASP A 452 16.57 36.57 -32.38
N SER A 453 16.12 37.47 -31.49
CA SER A 453 16.76 38.19 -30.38
C SER A 453 15.70 39.06 -29.64
N THR A 454 16.06 39.53 -28.44
CA THR A 454 15.58 40.74 -27.71
C THR A 454 14.17 40.80 -27.10
N SER A 455 14.08 40.78 -25.76
CA SER A 455 13.70 41.98 -24.98
C SER A 455 14.03 41.80 -23.50
N GLU A 456 14.88 42.68 -22.99
CA GLU A 456 15.16 42.90 -21.57
C GLU A 456 13.91 43.32 -20.79
N SER A 457 13.73 42.80 -19.58
CA SER A 457 13.20 43.58 -18.45
C SER A 457 13.70 42.99 -17.14
N GLN A 458 14.42 43.84 -16.40
CA GLN A 458 15.04 43.64 -15.09
C GLN A 458 14.04 43.33 -13.96
N PRO A 459 14.51 42.80 -12.81
CA PRO A 459 13.67 42.34 -11.71
C PRO A 459 13.24 43.49 -10.77
N GLU A 460 11.96 43.51 -10.40
CA GLU A 460 11.43 44.40 -9.36
C GLU A 460 11.81 43.94 -7.95
N GLU A 461 12.14 44.94 -7.15
CA GLU A 461 12.77 44.91 -5.84
C GLU A 461 11.87 44.42 -4.69
N ASP A 462 12.56 43.89 -3.69
CA ASP A 462 12.17 43.71 -2.29
C ASP A 462 11.25 44.82 -1.73
N ILE A 463 10.05 44.44 -1.29
CA ILE A 463 9.27 45.24 -0.34
C ILE A 463 9.43 44.65 1.06
N LYS A 464 10.26 45.32 1.83
CA LYS A 464 10.45 45.19 3.29
C LYS A 464 9.24 45.81 4.02
N PRO A 465 8.66 45.18 5.05
CA PRO A 465 7.76 45.88 5.96
C PRO A 465 8.55 46.62 7.04
N GLN A 466 8.29 47.92 7.21
CA GLN A 466 8.66 48.68 8.42
C GLN A 466 7.45 48.83 9.37
N PRO A 467 7.70 49.09 10.68
CA PRO A 467 6.74 48.87 11.76
C PRO A 467 6.04 50.15 12.21
N GLU A 468 4.80 50.02 12.71
CA GLU A 468 4.11 51.04 13.52
C GLU A 468 3.37 50.34 14.67
N THR A 469 3.91 50.41 15.89
CA THR A 469 3.55 51.30 17.01
C THR A 469 2.26 50.94 17.75
N LYS A 470 2.45 50.76 19.07
CA LYS A 470 1.46 50.77 20.15
C LYS A 470 0.59 52.03 20.09
N ASP A 471 -0.70 51.90 20.38
CA ASP A 471 -1.33 52.47 21.59
C ASP A 471 -2.84 52.14 21.63
N MET A 472 -3.32 51.93 22.87
CA MET A 472 -4.68 51.63 23.39
C MET A 472 -5.12 50.18 23.50
#